data_AF-A0A6G2DBT6-F1
#
_entry.id   AF-A0A6G2DBT6-F1
#
_cell.length_a   1.000
_cell.length_b   1.000
_cell.length_c   1.000
_cell.angle_alpha   90.00
_cell.angle_beta   90.00
_cell.angle_gamma   90.00
#
_symmetry.space_group_name_H-M   'P 1'
#
loop_
_entity.id
_entity.type
_entity.pdbx_description
1 polymer ?
#
loop_
_entity_poly.entity_id
_entity_poly.type
_entity_poly.pdbx_seq_one_letter_code
_entity_poly.pdbx_strand_id
1 'polypeptide(L)'
;MMSNKNKGILIFAILYTVLFVFDGVKLLASLMPSAIANYLVYVVLALYGSFLFKDRLIQQWKEIRKTKRKFFFGVLTGWLFLILMTVVFEFVSEMLKQFVGLDGQGLNQSNIQSTFQEQPLLIAVFACVIGPLVEELFFRQVLLHYLQERLPGLLSIILVGLVFALT
;
A
#
# COMPACT_ATOMS: atom_id res chain seq x y z
N MET A 1 -15.32 -12.89 24.96
CA MET A 1 -14.39 -11.79 25.29
C MET A 1 -13.34 -11.73 24.18
N MET A 2 -13.39 -10.75 23.26
CA MET A 2 -12.34 -10.63 22.24
C MET A 2 -10.99 -10.41 22.93
N SER A 3 -10.00 -11.25 22.60
CA SER A 3 -8.60 -11.04 23.01
C SER A 3 -8.19 -9.60 22.73
N ASN A 4 -7.44 -8.97 23.65
CA ASN A 4 -6.94 -7.59 23.48
C ASN A 4 -6.23 -7.38 22.13
N LYS A 5 -5.64 -8.44 21.57
CA LYS A 5 -5.00 -8.44 20.24
C LYS A 5 -6.02 -8.22 19.11
N ASN A 6 -7.18 -8.88 19.16
CA ASN A 6 -8.23 -8.73 18.14
C ASN A 6 -8.86 -7.34 18.17
N LYS A 7 -9.01 -6.75 19.36
CA LYS A 7 -9.46 -5.36 19.51
C LYS A 7 -8.49 -4.37 18.88
N GLY A 8 -7.18 -4.56 19.09
CA GLY A 8 -6.15 -3.73 18.46
C GLY A 8 -6.18 -3.81 16.92
N ILE A 9 -6.39 -5.00 16.37
CA ILE A 9 -6.51 -5.21 14.91
C ILE A 9 -7.74 -4.50 14.36
N LEU A 10 -8.87 -4.58 15.06
CA LEU A 10 -10.09 -3.88 14.67
C LEU A 10 -9.89 -2.35 14.68
N ILE A 11 -9.25 -1.81 15.72
CA ILE A 11 -8.95 -0.37 15.81
C ILE A 11 -8.02 0.05 14.68
N PHE A 12 -6.95 -0.70 14.41
CA PHE A 12 -6.05 -0.44 13.29
C PHE A 12 -6.79 -0.42 11.95
N ALA A 13 -7.67 -1.40 11.72
CA ALA A 13 -8.44 -1.48 10.49
C ALA A 13 -9.37 -0.28 10.31
N ILE A 14 -10.11 0.08 11.36
CA ILE A 14 -11.02 1.25 11.34
C ILE A 14 -10.23 2.54 11.10
N LEU A 15 -9.11 2.73 11.81
CA LEU A 15 -8.27 3.92 11.63
C LEU A 15 -7.76 4.03 10.20
N TYR A 16 -7.22 2.95 9.64
CA TYR A 16 -6.76 2.93 8.25
C TYR A 16 -7.87 3.29 7.27
N THR A 17 -9.04 2.66 7.40
CA THR A 17 -10.18 2.93 6.52
C THR A 17 -10.67 4.37 6.63
N VAL A 18 -10.84 4.90 7.84
CA VAL A 18 -11.31 6.28 8.04
C VAL A 18 -10.30 7.30 7.50
N LEU A 19 -9.02 7.10 7.76
CA LEU A 19 -7.99 8.06 7.39
C LEU A 19 -7.72 8.06 5.89
N PHE A 20 -7.63 6.88 5.25
CA PHE A 20 -7.23 6.78 3.84
C PHE A 20 -8.38 6.55 2.87
N VAL A 21 -9.35 5.69 3.18
CA VAL A 21 -10.46 5.39 2.25
C VAL A 21 -11.49 6.52 2.24
N PHE A 22 -11.74 7.13 3.40
CA PHE A 22 -12.68 8.26 3.53
C PHE A 22 -11.99 9.62 3.59
N ASP A 23 -10.70 9.67 3.27
CA ASP A 23 -9.91 10.92 3.22
C ASP A 23 -9.99 11.72 4.55
N GLY A 24 -10.07 11.00 5.67
CA GLY A 24 -10.18 11.57 7.01
C GLY A 24 -8.97 12.41 7.40
N VAL A 25 -7.83 12.30 6.72
CA VAL A 25 -6.67 13.17 6.96
C VAL A 25 -6.98 14.63 6.63
N LYS A 26 -7.95 14.92 5.75
CA LYS A 26 -8.42 16.31 5.54
C LYS A 26 -8.99 16.95 6.80
N LEU A 27 -9.52 16.17 7.74
CA LEU A 27 -9.99 16.71 9.03
C LEU A 27 -8.82 17.25 9.87
N LEU A 28 -7.61 16.68 9.72
CA LEU A 28 -6.37 17.18 10.34
C LEU A 28 -5.83 18.44 9.67
N ALA A 29 -6.30 18.81 8.48
CA ALA A 29 -5.84 20.01 7.78
C ALA A 29 -6.15 21.31 8.56
N SER A 30 -7.11 21.26 9.49
CA SER A 30 -7.41 22.36 10.42
C SER A 30 -6.33 22.59 11.48
N LEU A 31 -5.50 21.57 11.76
CA LEU A 31 -4.48 21.60 12.82
C LEU A 31 -3.05 21.76 12.27
N MET A 32 -2.80 21.32 11.04
CA MET A 32 -1.49 21.40 10.39
C MET A 32 -1.59 21.25 8.87
N PRO A 33 -0.56 21.64 8.09
CA PRO A 33 -0.53 21.43 6.65
C PRO A 33 -0.76 19.95 6.28
N SER A 34 -1.65 19.71 5.31
CA SER A 34 -2.11 18.37 4.93
C SER A 34 -0.98 17.41 4.52
N ALA A 35 0.08 17.92 3.89
CA ALA A 35 1.25 17.11 3.52
C ALA A 35 1.95 16.51 4.75
N ILE A 36 2.19 17.32 5.78
CA ILE A 36 2.85 16.87 7.02
C ILE A 36 1.93 15.92 7.79
N ALA A 37 0.63 16.22 7.84
CA ALA A 37 -0.37 15.35 8.47
C ALA A 37 -0.36 13.95 7.86
N ASN A 38 -0.37 13.84 6.53
CA ASN A 38 -0.33 12.57 5.81
C ASN A 38 0.90 11.75 6.22
N TYR A 39 2.09 12.33 6.16
CA TYR A 39 3.33 11.63 6.52
C TYR A 39 3.33 11.15 7.97
N LEU A 40 2.87 11.99 8.90
CA LEU A 40 2.84 11.67 10.32
C LEU A 40 1.83 10.53 10.60
N VAL A 41 0.65 10.58 9.98
CA VAL A 41 -0.35 9.51 10.06
C VAL A 41 0.20 8.18 9.55
N TYR A 42 0.88 8.18 8.39
CA TYR A 42 1.52 6.97 7.86
C TYR A 42 2.56 6.40 8.82
N VAL A 43 3.43 7.22 9.41
CA VAL A 43 4.44 6.76 10.37
C VAL A 43 3.79 6.17 11.62
N VAL A 44 2.78 6.84 12.18
CA VAL A 44 2.06 6.35 13.36
C VAL A 44 1.38 5.00 13.08
N LEU A 45 0.71 4.86 11.93
CA LEU A 45 0.07 3.61 11.54
C LEU A 45 1.10 2.51 11.24
N ALA A 46 2.23 2.85 10.62
CA ALA A 46 3.31 1.90 10.38
C ALA A 46 3.87 1.36 11.70
N LEU A 47 4.13 2.23 12.68
CA LEU A 47 4.63 1.83 13.99
C LEU A 47 3.59 1.02 14.77
N TYR A 48 2.34 1.49 14.81
CA TYR A 48 1.26 0.83 15.53
C TYR A 48 0.94 -0.54 14.94
N GLY A 49 0.79 -0.64 13.62
CA GLY A 49 0.60 -1.90 12.91
C GLY A 49 1.80 -2.84 13.07
N SER A 50 3.03 -2.33 12.93
CA SER A 50 4.24 -3.15 13.13
C SER A 50 4.33 -3.75 14.52
N PHE A 51 3.95 -3.00 15.56
CA PHE A 51 3.89 -3.51 16.92
C PHE A 51 2.82 -4.60 17.08
N LEU A 52 1.66 -4.40 16.48
CA LEU A 52 0.52 -5.32 16.56
C LEU A 52 0.79 -6.65 15.85
N PHE A 53 1.46 -6.60 14.71
CA PHE A 53 1.81 -7.75 13.87
C PHE A 53 3.25 -8.26 14.09
N LYS A 54 3.95 -7.79 15.13
CA LYS A 54 5.37 -8.07 15.38
C LYS A 54 5.74 -9.55 15.27
N ASP A 55 4.91 -10.44 15.84
CA ASP A 55 5.20 -11.87 15.89
C ASP A 55 5.22 -12.47 14.47
N ARG A 56 4.26 -12.06 13.63
CA ARG A 56 4.18 -12.48 12.23
C ARG A 56 5.31 -11.89 11.40
N LEU A 57 5.62 -10.61 11.59
CA LEU A 57 6.74 -9.95 10.89
C LEU A 57 8.08 -10.62 11.21
N ILE A 58 8.32 -10.94 12.49
CA ILE A 58 9.54 -11.65 12.92
C ILE A 58 9.58 -13.06 12.32
N GLN A 59 8.45 -13.75 12.25
CA GLN A 59 8.37 -15.07 11.62
C GLN A 59 8.70 -14.99 10.12
N GLN A 60 8.06 -14.08 9.37
CA GLN A 60 8.32 -13.87 7.94
C GLN A 60 9.80 -13.50 7.70
N TRP A 61 10.37 -12.66 8.56
CA TRP A 61 11.79 -12.29 8.49
C TRP A 61 12.71 -13.50 8.68
N LYS A 62 12.40 -14.40 9.64
CA LYS A 62 13.15 -15.64 9.85
C LYS A 62 13.06 -16.56 8.64
N GLU A 63 11.90 -16.67 8.00
CA GLU A 63 11.69 -17.48 6.80
C GLU A 63 12.48 -16.93 5.60
N ILE A 64 12.43 -15.62 5.37
CA ILE A 64 13.24 -14.93 4.34
C ILE A 64 14.73 -15.15 4.60
N ARG A 65 15.17 -15.06 5.86
CA ARG A 65 16.57 -15.28 6.23
C ARG A 65 17.04 -16.71 5.97
N LYS A 66 16.15 -17.71 6.04
CA LYS A 66 16.47 -19.11 5.70
C LYS A 66 16.55 -19.33 4.19
N THR A 67 15.75 -18.60 3.40
CA THR A 67 15.63 -18.79 1.94
C THR A 67 16.10 -17.59 1.12
N LYS A 68 17.09 -16.82 1.63
CA LYS A 68 17.53 -15.53 1.06
C LYS A 68 17.74 -15.53 -0.46
N ARG A 69 18.41 -16.56 -1.00
CA ARG A 69 18.66 -16.65 -2.45
C ARG A 69 17.37 -16.77 -3.24
N LYS A 70 16.47 -17.67 -2.83
CA LYS A 70 15.17 -17.88 -3.48
C LYS A 70 14.30 -16.62 -3.37
N PHE A 71 14.32 -15.96 -2.22
CA PHE A 71 13.63 -14.69 -2.03
C PHE A 71 14.18 -13.61 -2.97
N PHE A 72 15.50 -13.44 -3.03
CA PHE A 72 16.14 -12.45 -3.90
C PHE A 72 15.82 -12.68 -5.37
N PHE A 73 15.92 -13.92 -5.86
CA PHE A 73 15.52 -14.25 -7.23
C PHE A 73 14.03 -14.01 -7.46
N GLY A 74 13.16 -14.37 -6.51
CA GLY A 74 11.72 -14.09 -6.60
C GLY A 74 11.42 -12.60 -6.71
N VAL A 75 12.05 -11.77 -5.87
CA VAL A 75 11.93 -10.31 -5.92
C VAL A 75 12.44 -9.79 -7.27
N LEU A 76 13.62 -10.23 -7.72
CA LEU A 76 14.20 -9.79 -9.00
C LEU A 76 13.30 -10.16 -10.18
N THR A 77 12.79 -11.39 -10.23
CA THR A 77 11.85 -11.82 -11.29
C THR A 77 10.55 -11.02 -11.24
N GLY A 78 10.03 -10.72 -10.04
CA GLY A 78 8.84 -9.90 -9.86
C GLY A 78 9.08 -8.48 -10.37
N TRP A 79 10.21 -7.86 -10.04
CA TRP A 79 10.59 -6.54 -10.53
C TRP A 79 10.73 -6.49 -12.04
N LEU A 80 11.40 -7.48 -12.64
CA LEU A 80 11.51 -7.60 -14.10
C LEU A 80 10.13 -7.72 -14.77
N PHE A 81 9.26 -8.54 -14.20
CA PHE A 81 7.89 -8.70 -14.68
C PHE A 81 7.08 -7.40 -14.56
N LEU A 82 7.20 -6.68 -13.44
CA LEU A 82 6.52 -5.39 -13.25
C LEU A 82 6.97 -4.35 -14.28
N ILE A 83 8.27 -4.24 -14.56
CA ILE A 83 8.79 -3.33 -15.60
C ILE A 83 8.22 -3.72 -16.96
N LEU A 84 8.27 -5.01 -17.29
CA LEU A 84 7.73 -5.51 -18.57
C LEU A 84 6.24 -5.19 -18.72
N MET A 85 5.43 -5.49 -17.71
CA MET A 85 3.99 -5.20 -17.74
C MET A 85 3.73 -3.70 -17.81
N THR A 86 4.50 -2.88 -17.09
CA THR A 86 4.34 -1.42 -17.12
C THR A 86 4.53 -0.88 -18.53
N VAL A 87 5.61 -1.28 -19.23
CA VAL A 87 5.85 -0.88 -20.63
C VAL A 87 4.70 -1.33 -21.55
N VAL A 88 4.24 -2.56 -21.40
CA VAL A 88 3.13 -3.10 -22.22
C VAL A 88 1.83 -2.31 -21.98
N PHE A 89 1.46 -2.07 -20.73
CA PHE A 89 0.23 -1.37 -20.39
C PHE A 89 0.29 0.14 -20.67
N GLU A 90 1.47 0.76 -20.57
CA GLU A 90 1.68 2.15 -20.98
C GLU A 90 1.44 2.30 -22.49
N PHE A 91 2.02 1.40 -23.30
CA PHE A 91 1.76 1.36 -24.74
C PHE A 91 0.27 1.19 -25.07
N VAL A 92 -0.41 0.25 -24.43
CA VAL A 92 -1.86 0.04 -24.60
C VAL A 92 -2.65 1.28 -24.17
N SER A 93 -2.27 1.91 -23.05
CA SER A 93 -2.93 3.11 -22.53
C SER A 93 -2.79 4.29 -23.51
N GLU A 94 -1.60 4.51 -24.08
CA GLU A 94 -1.37 5.56 -25.07
C GLU A 94 -2.20 5.33 -26.34
N MET A 95 -2.26 4.10 -26.85
CA MET A 95 -3.10 3.78 -28.01
C MET A 95 -4.57 4.08 -27.73
N LEU A 96 -5.08 3.72 -26.55
CA LEU A 96 -6.45 4.00 -26.13
C LEU A 96 -6.71 5.51 -25.98
N LYS A 97 -5.78 6.25 -25.38
CA LYS A 97 -5.89 7.71 -25.24
C LYS A 97 -5.95 8.40 -26.60
N GLN A 98 -5.08 8.00 -27.54
CA GLN A 98 -5.09 8.51 -28.91
C GLN A 98 -6.40 8.17 -29.63
N PHE A 99 -6.91 6.94 -29.46
CA PHE A 99 -8.18 6.53 -30.04
C PHE A 99 -9.38 7.33 -29.53
N VAL A 100 -9.39 7.67 -28.24
CA VAL A 100 -10.47 8.44 -27.60
C VAL A 100 -10.26 9.96 -27.72
N GLY A 101 -9.10 10.41 -28.24
CA GLY A 101 -8.75 11.83 -28.34
C GLY A 101 -8.44 12.46 -26.97
N LEU A 102 -8.02 11.66 -25.99
CA LEU A 102 -7.59 12.13 -24.68
C LEU A 102 -6.13 12.61 -24.75
N ASP A 103 -5.96 13.93 -24.61
CA ASP A 103 -4.67 14.60 -24.43
C ASP A 103 -4.41 14.79 -22.93
N GLY A 104 -3.19 14.47 -22.49
CA GLY A 104 -2.69 14.89 -21.18
C GLY A 104 -2.01 13.80 -20.35
N GLN A 105 -1.06 14.24 -19.53
CA GLN A 105 -0.45 13.41 -18.48
C GLN A 105 -1.48 13.19 -17.36
N GLY A 106 -1.52 11.98 -16.79
CA GLY A 106 -2.45 11.68 -15.70
C GLY A 106 -2.16 12.53 -14.46
N LEU A 107 -3.21 13.02 -13.80
CA LEU A 107 -3.11 13.94 -12.66
C LEU A 107 -2.26 13.37 -11.51
N ASN A 108 -2.30 12.06 -11.29
CA ASN A 108 -1.45 11.39 -10.29
C ASN A 108 0.02 11.41 -10.68
N GLN A 109 0.34 11.26 -11.96
CA GLN A 109 1.72 11.23 -12.43
C GLN A 109 2.36 12.62 -12.32
N SER A 110 1.62 13.68 -12.67
CA SER A 110 2.10 15.07 -12.52
C SER A 110 2.24 15.48 -11.05
N ASN A 111 1.31 15.07 -10.17
CA ASN A 111 1.39 15.34 -8.73
C ASN A 111 2.58 14.63 -8.07
N ILE A 112 2.82 13.36 -8.38
CA ILE A 112 3.97 12.62 -7.83
C ILE A 112 5.28 13.23 -8.35
N GLN A 113 5.35 13.58 -9.63
CA GLN A 113 6.55 14.14 -10.25
C GLN A 113 6.91 15.52 -9.68
N SER A 114 5.94 16.41 -9.51
CA SER A 114 6.15 17.73 -8.91
C SER A 114 6.58 17.62 -7.44
N THR A 115 5.87 16.83 -6.64
CA THR A 115 6.23 16.64 -5.22
C THR A 115 7.61 16.00 -5.08
N PHE A 116 7.97 15.04 -5.94
CA PHE A 116 9.28 14.37 -5.92
C PHE A 116 10.45 15.34 -6.16
N GLN A 117 10.25 16.38 -6.97
CA GLN A 117 11.27 17.41 -7.20
C GLN A 117 11.50 18.28 -5.96
N GLU A 118 10.47 18.51 -5.15
CA GLU A 118 10.57 19.33 -3.93
C GLU A 118 11.23 18.56 -2.78
N GLN A 119 10.86 17.29 -2.58
CA GLN A 119 11.29 16.49 -1.42
C GLN A 119 11.63 15.04 -1.79
N PRO A 120 12.68 14.81 -2.62
CA PRO A 120 12.95 13.49 -3.22
C PRO A 120 13.24 12.40 -2.18
N LEU A 121 14.02 12.72 -1.14
CA LEU A 121 14.37 11.78 -0.07
C LEU A 121 13.14 11.37 0.75
N LEU A 122 12.29 12.34 1.10
CA LEU A 122 11.09 12.08 1.91
C LEU A 122 10.13 11.19 1.12
N ILE A 123 9.84 11.56 -0.12
CA ILE A 123 8.90 10.81 -0.96
C ILE A 123 9.43 9.43 -1.29
N ALA A 124 10.74 9.28 -1.55
CA ALA A 124 11.33 7.96 -1.75
C ALA A 124 11.13 7.05 -0.52
N VAL A 125 11.36 7.55 0.70
CA VAL A 125 11.15 6.76 1.92
C VAL A 125 9.68 6.39 2.09
N PHE A 126 8.76 7.34 1.87
CA PHE A 126 7.34 7.07 2.03
C PHE A 126 6.80 6.14 0.94
N ALA A 127 7.06 6.42 -0.33
CA ALA A 127 6.54 5.64 -1.45
C ALA A 127 7.16 4.24 -1.54
N CYS A 128 8.44 4.07 -1.16
CA CYS A 128 9.13 2.78 -1.30
C CYS A 128 9.16 1.95 -0.01
N VAL A 129 8.95 2.55 1.15
CA VAL A 129 9.08 1.84 2.44
C VAL A 129 7.83 1.97 3.28
N ILE A 130 7.47 3.19 3.70
CA ILE A 130 6.41 3.37 4.71
C ILE A 130 5.03 3.04 4.16
N GLY A 131 4.67 3.56 2.99
CA GLY A 131 3.40 3.29 2.31
C GLY A 131 3.20 1.80 2.08
N PRO A 132 4.11 1.12 1.34
CA PRO A 132 4.03 -0.32 1.11
C PRO A 132 3.99 -1.14 2.40
N LEU A 133 4.68 -0.70 3.47
CA LEU A 133 4.60 -1.37 4.77
C LEU A 133 3.20 -1.27 5.39
N VAL A 134 2.60 -0.06 5.44
CA VAL A 134 1.26 0.12 6.00
C VAL A 134 0.21 -0.63 5.17
N GLU A 135 0.33 -0.57 3.85
CA GLU A 135 -0.52 -1.30 2.91
C GLU A 135 -0.43 -2.81 3.13
N GLU A 136 0.77 -3.37 3.23
CA GLU A 136 0.98 -4.80 3.48
C GLU A 136 0.37 -5.24 4.84
N LEU A 137 0.49 -4.40 5.87
CA LEU A 137 -0.13 -4.64 7.18
C LEU A 137 -1.66 -4.61 7.11
N PHE A 138 -2.25 -3.69 6.35
CA PHE A 138 -3.71 -3.62 6.22
C PHE A 138 -4.25 -4.65 5.23
N PHE A 139 -3.84 -4.58 3.97
CA PHE A 139 -4.40 -5.40 2.89
C PHE A 139 -4.05 -6.87 3.04
N ARG A 140 -2.82 -7.22 3.44
CA ARG A 140 -2.44 -8.64 3.55
C ARG A 140 -2.74 -9.22 4.93
N GLN A 141 -2.27 -8.58 5.99
CA GLN A 141 -2.39 -9.16 7.34
C GLN A 141 -3.80 -9.08 7.92
N VAL A 142 -4.57 -8.05 7.56
CA VAL A 142 -5.96 -7.89 8.01
C VAL A 142 -6.94 -8.35 6.95
N LEU A 143 -7.02 -7.62 5.83
CA LEU A 143 -8.15 -7.75 4.90
C LEU A 143 -8.13 -9.12 4.18
N LEU A 144 -7.00 -9.48 3.57
CA LEU A 144 -6.86 -10.75 2.85
C LEU A 144 -7.01 -11.94 3.79
N HIS A 145 -6.37 -11.89 4.97
CA HIS A 145 -6.47 -12.96 5.95
C HIS A 145 -7.92 -13.19 6.39
N TYR A 146 -8.67 -12.12 6.68
CA TYR A 146 -10.07 -12.20 7.05
C TYR A 146 -10.97 -12.69 5.91
N LEU A 147 -10.73 -12.25 4.67
CA LEU A 147 -11.47 -12.72 3.49
C LEU A 147 -11.22 -14.20 3.23
N GLN A 148 -9.98 -14.67 3.36
CA GLN A 148 -9.62 -16.09 3.15
C GLN A 148 -10.25 -17.03 4.18
N GLU A 149 -10.63 -16.54 5.36
CA GLU A 149 -11.40 -17.34 6.33
C GLU A 149 -12.86 -17.57 5.89
N ARG A 150 -13.37 -16.79 4.93
CA ARG A 150 -14.79 -16.80 4.53
C ARG A 150 -15.05 -17.07 3.06
N LEU A 151 -14.07 -16.85 2.20
CA LEU A 151 -14.18 -16.93 0.75
C LEU A 151 -13.07 -17.79 0.15
N PRO A 152 -13.29 -18.36 -1.05
CA PRO A 152 -12.23 -19.01 -1.82
C PRO A 152 -11.02 -18.09 -2.02
N GLY A 153 -9.82 -18.68 -2.02
CA GLY A 153 -8.56 -17.92 -2.07
C GLY A 153 -8.46 -16.97 -3.28
N LEU A 154 -8.90 -17.41 -4.46
CA LEU A 154 -8.87 -16.60 -5.67
C LEU A 154 -9.83 -15.40 -5.60
N LEU A 155 -11.06 -15.61 -5.11
CA LEU A 155 -12.04 -14.53 -4.91
C LEU A 155 -11.54 -13.51 -3.87
N SER A 156 -10.91 -13.99 -2.79
CA SER A 156 -10.32 -13.12 -1.78
C SER A 156 -9.22 -12.22 -2.37
N ILE A 157 -8.34 -12.78 -3.21
CA ILE A 157 -7.27 -12.02 -3.88
C ILE A 157 -7.84 -10.97 -4.82
N ILE A 158 -8.84 -11.34 -5.64
CA ILE A 158 -9.49 -10.41 -6.58
C ILE A 158 -10.13 -9.25 -5.82
N LEU A 159 -10.88 -9.54 -4.76
CA LEU A 159 -11.56 -8.50 -3.96
C LEU A 159 -10.56 -7.57 -3.29
N VAL A 160 -9.49 -8.09 -2.68
CA VAL A 160 -8.44 -7.25 -2.07
C VAL A 160 -7.75 -6.39 -3.12
N GLY A 161 -7.44 -6.95 -4.29
CA GLY A 161 -6.84 -6.19 -5.39
C GLY A 161 -7.75 -5.07 -5.90
N LEU A 162 -9.06 -5.31 -5.98
CA LEU A 162 -10.04 -4.31 -6.37
C LEU A 162 -10.14 -3.18 -5.33
N VAL A 163 -10.22 -3.52 -4.05
CA VAL A 163 -10.24 -2.50 -2.97
C VAL A 163 -8.94 -1.70 -2.96
N PHE A 164 -7.79 -2.35 -3.14
CA PHE A 164 -6.48 -1.68 -3.24
C PHE A 164 -6.41 -0.69 -4.42
N ALA A 165 -6.99 -1.05 -5.57
CA ALA A 165 -7.01 -0.16 -6.74
C ALA A 165 -7.93 1.06 -6.58
N LEU A 166 -8.83 1.06 -5.58
CA LEU A 166 -9.75 2.15 -5.30
C LEU A 166 -9.25 3.12 -4.22
N THR A 167 -8.12 2.83 -3.57
CA THR A 167 -7.48 3.69 -2.56
C THR A 167 -6.31 4.45 -3.15
#